data_AF-A0A661E2F0-F1
#
_entry.id   AF-A0A661E2F0-F1
#
_cell.length_a   1.000
_cell.length_b   1.000
_cell.length_c   1.000
_cell.angle_alpha   90.00
_cell.angle_beta   90.00
_cell.angle_gamma   90.00
#
_symmetry.space_group_name_H-M   'P 1'
#
loop_
_entity.id
_entity.type
_entity.pdbx_description
1 polymer ?
#
loop_
_entity_poly.entity_id
_entity_poly.type
_entity_poly.pdbx_seq_one_letter_code
_entity_poly.pdbx_strand_id
1 'polypeptide(L)'
;MSKNKSIIRKSHFLGTKIRNLRKRNNLTMEDLSARCIKVNADASPSVSYLSMIERGKRFPSMEMLQVIATVFQKDTEWFLDSKQDELDIMPQKSRGGGVTGMALEPSFLFSNEILQIAIPEMLSQTGTTGREFAHLLIRAHQERNLNHFPDLERAAEEIGKKRLPLSHDELFLIIKQMGIKVKWFDHLPADVLKNMGAGSDDLVSSYFEPGNTIYLNKILKNRTTRLKYDLAVHIAHNVLHNKDVFKSIIVG
;
A
#
# COMPACT_ATOMS: atom_id res chain seq x y z
N MET A 1 -7.42 -30.11 25.91
CA MET A 1 -6.67 -29.18 25.01
C MET A 1 -7.54 -28.46 23.95
N SER A 2 -8.87 -28.66 23.90
CA SER A 2 -9.77 -28.05 22.87
C SER A 2 -10.23 -26.61 23.21
N LYS A 3 -10.48 -26.28 24.50
CA LYS A 3 -11.00 -24.95 24.92
C LYS A 3 -10.11 -23.77 24.53
N ASN A 4 -8.79 -23.92 24.57
CA ASN A 4 -7.87 -22.80 24.33
C ASN A 4 -7.91 -22.28 22.87
N LYS A 5 -8.11 -23.18 21.89
CA LYS A 5 -8.26 -22.78 20.48
C LYS A 5 -9.57 -22.01 20.20
N SER A 6 -10.63 -22.28 20.97
CA SER A 6 -11.92 -21.58 20.86
C SER A 6 -11.84 -20.15 21.40
N ILE A 7 -11.12 -19.94 22.51
CA ILE A 7 -10.90 -18.61 23.12
C ILE A 7 -10.09 -17.72 22.17
N ILE A 8 -9.03 -18.25 21.55
CA ILE A 8 -8.20 -17.51 20.59
C ILE A 8 -9.03 -17.00 19.40
N ARG A 9 -9.99 -17.78 18.89
CA ARG A 9 -10.88 -17.33 17.79
C ARG A 9 -11.90 -16.26 18.21
N LYS A 10 -12.38 -16.28 19.46
CA LYS A 10 -13.39 -15.31 19.96
C LYS A 10 -12.78 -13.99 20.45
N SER A 11 -11.48 -13.99 20.70
CA SER A 11 -10.80 -12.93 21.44
C SER A 11 -10.02 -11.94 20.59
N HIS A 12 -10.13 -11.99 19.26
CA HIS A 12 -9.39 -11.09 18.36
C HIS A 12 -9.68 -9.61 18.67
N PHE A 13 -10.89 -9.27 19.13
CA PHE A 13 -11.27 -7.89 19.46
C PHE A 13 -10.87 -7.44 20.87
N LEU A 14 -10.26 -8.32 21.68
CA LEU A 14 -9.88 -8.01 23.06
C LEU A 14 -8.97 -6.76 23.14
N GLY A 15 -7.93 -6.73 22.30
CA GLY A 15 -6.95 -5.65 22.27
C GLY A 15 -7.60 -4.31 21.93
N THR A 16 -8.43 -4.24 20.88
CA THR A 16 -9.14 -3.01 20.52
C THR A 16 -10.21 -2.62 21.53
N LYS A 17 -10.94 -3.56 22.13
CA LYS A 17 -11.90 -3.26 23.21
C LYS A 17 -11.22 -2.57 24.39
N ILE A 18 -10.09 -3.10 24.85
CA ILE A 18 -9.29 -2.49 25.93
C ILE A 18 -8.76 -1.12 25.50
N ARG A 19 -8.18 -1.01 24.30
CA ARG A 19 -7.63 0.24 23.77
C ARG A 19 -8.69 1.34 23.67
N ASN A 20 -9.88 1.00 23.18
CA ASN A 20 -10.98 1.94 23.02
C ASN A 20 -11.55 2.39 24.36
N LEU A 21 -11.77 1.47 25.30
CA LEU A 21 -12.20 1.82 26.66
C LEU A 21 -11.18 2.73 27.33
N ARG A 22 -9.89 2.42 27.22
CA ARG A 22 -8.82 3.26 27.78
C ARG A 22 -8.85 4.67 27.20
N LYS A 23 -8.92 4.80 25.87
CA LYS A 23 -8.98 6.11 25.20
C LYS A 23 -10.25 6.89 25.54
N ARG A 24 -11.41 6.24 25.60
CA ARG A 24 -12.69 6.88 25.95
C ARG A 24 -12.72 7.39 27.39
N ASN A 25 -12.07 6.67 28.30
CA ASN A 25 -11.91 7.09 29.68
C ASN A 25 -10.72 8.06 29.89
N ASN A 26 -10.09 8.55 28.82
CA ASN A 26 -8.92 9.45 28.85
C ASN A 26 -7.76 8.94 29.72
N LEU A 27 -7.50 7.63 29.69
CA LEU A 27 -6.43 7.00 30.46
C LEU A 27 -5.17 6.80 29.62
N THR A 28 -4.01 7.09 30.19
CA THR A 28 -2.73 6.60 29.68
C THR A 28 -2.58 5.10 29.97
N MET A 29 -1.60 4.44 29.35
CA MET A 29 -1.34 3.02 29.69
C MET A 29 -0.82 2.91 31.13
N GLU A 30 -0.08 3.91 31.57
CA GLU A 30 0.41 4.11 32.93
C GLU A 30 -0.76 4.23 33.91
N ASP A 31 -1.77 5.07 33.61
CA ASP A 31 -2.96 5.23 34.45
C ASP A 31 -3.74 3.92 34.59
N LEU A 32 -3.93 3.21 33.47
CA LEU A 32 -4.63 1.93 33.47
C LEU A 32 -3.86 0.89 34.31
N SER A 33 -2.55 0.78 34.11
CA SER A 33 -1.70 -0.13 34.88
C SER A 33 -1.76 0.18 36.38
N ALA A 34 -1.66 1.47 36.75
CA ALA A 34 -1.75 1.92 38.14
C ALA A 34 -3.12 1.59 38.78
N ARG A 35 -4.22 1.72 38.02
CA ARG A 35 -5.56 1.32 38.49
C ARG A 35 -5.69 -0.19 38.67
N CYS A 36 -5.10 -0.98 37.77
CA CYS A 36 -5.08 -2.43 37.91
C CYS A 36 -4.30 -2.89 39.16
N ILE A 37 -3.17 -2.24 39.48
CA ILE A 37 -2.39 -2.54 40.71
C ILE A 37 -3.24 -2.34 41.96
N LYS A 38 -4.09 -1.31 41.99
CA LYS A 38 -4.99 -1.04 43.13
C LYS A 38 -6.07 -2.11 43.32
N VAL A 39 -6.45 -2.82 42.27
CA VAL A 39 -7.43 -3.92 42.33
C VAL A 39 -6.76 -5.21 42.77
N ASN A 40 -5.67 -5.59 42.09
CA ASN A 40 -4.86 -6.76 42.44
C ASN A 40 -3.44 -6.56 41.88
N ALA A 41 -2.46 -6.50 42.78
CA ALA A 41 -1.06 -6.27 42.41
C ALA A 41 -0.45 -7.44 41.63
N ASP A 42 -0.79 -8.68 41.99
CA ASP A 42 -0.19 -9.90 41.42
C ASP A 42 -0.68 -10.18 40.00
N ALA A 43 -1.95 -9.84 39.72
CA ALA A 43 -2.58 -10.02 38.42
C ALA A 43 -2.56 -8.74 37.55
N SER A 44 -1.88 -7.66 37.98
CA SER A 44 -1.86 -6.40 37.25
C SER A 44 -0.94 -6.45 36.01
N PRO A 45 -1.39 -5.97 34.84
CA PRO A 45 -0.54 -5.89 33.67
C PRO A 45 0.43 -4.70 33.78
N SER A 46 1.69 -4.92 33.42
CA SER A 46 2.65 -3.83 33.22
C SER A 46 2.30 -3.00 31.98
N VAL A 47 2.79 -1.76 31.91
CA VAL A 47 2.60 -0.85 30.76
C VAL A 47 3.03 -1.51 29.44
N SER A 48 4.18 -2.18 29.44
CA SER A 48 4.69 -2.91 28.27
C SER A 48 3.77 -4.08 27.88
N TYR A 49 3.23 -4.79 28.88
CA TYR A 49 2.32 -5.90 28.63
C TYR A 49 0.96 -5.42 28.10
N LEU A 50 0.40 -4.32 28.64
CA LEU A 50 -0.78 -3.63 28.10
C LEU A 50 -0.58 -3.24 26.63
N SER A 51 0.56 -2.66 26.28
CA SER A 51 0.90 -2.33 24.89
C SER A 51 0.93 -3.56 23.97
N MET A 52 1.37 -4.72 24.47
CA MET A 52 1.33 -5.96 23.70
C MET A 52 -0.10 -6.52 23.57
N ILE A 53 -0.93 -6.41 24.61
CA ILE A 53 -2.34 -6.81 24.58
C ILE A 53 -3.12 -5.94 23.59
N GLU A 54 -3.00 -4.61 23.66
CA GLU A 54 -3.72 -3.68 22.78
C GLU A 54 -3.40 -3.86 21.30
N ARG A 55 -2.22 -4.40 20.98
CA ARG A 55 -1.80 -4.71 19.60
C ARG A 55 -2.16 -6.13 19.18
N GLY A 56 -2.79 -6.92 20.06
CA GLY A 56 -3.10 -8.33 19.80
C GLY A 56 -1.86 -9.25 19.78
N LYS A 57 -0.70 -8.78 20.26
CA LYS A 57 0.54 -9.59 20.28
C LYS A 57 0.59 -10.57 21.45
N ARG A 58 -0.12 -10.28 22.53
CA ARG A 58 -0.18 -11.15 23.72
C ARG A 58 -1.59 -11.23 24.27
N PHE A 59 -1.89 -12.36 24.88
CA PHE A 59 -3.15 -12.62 25.56
C PHE A 59 -2.97 -12.52 27.08
N PRO A 60 -3.83 -11.80 27.81
CA PRO A 60 -3.80 -11.79 29.27
C PRO A 60 -4.28 -13.13 29.83
N SER A 61 -3.84 -13.48 31.04
CA SER A 61 -4.47 -14.56 31.81
C SER A 61 -5.91 -14.19 32.16
N MET A 62 -6.75 -15.17 32.51
CA MET A 62 -8.14 -14.90 32.93
C MET A 62 -8.18 -14.02 34.18
N GLU A 63 -7.27 -14.22 35.13
CA GLU A 63 -7.15 -13.40 36.34
C GLU A 63 -6.80 -11.94 36.00
N MET A 64 -5.85 -11.73 35.08
CA MET A 64 -5.51 -10.39 34.60
C MET A 64 -6.66 -9.74 33.83
N LEU A 65 -7.40 -10.52 33.04
CA LEU A 65 -8.58 -10.03 32.34
C LEU A 65 -9.68 -9.59 33.33
N GLN A 66 -9.89 -10.33 34.42
CA GLN A 66 -10.82 -9.96 35.49
C GLN A 66 -10.43 -8.63 36.16
N VAL A 67 -9.14 -8.40 36.39
CA VAL A 67 -8.64 -7.12 36.92
C VAL A 67 -8.96 -5.97 35.97
N ILE A 68 -8.66 -6.13 34.68
CA ILE A 68 -8.97 -5.12 33.66
C ILE A 68 -10.48 -4.87 33.57
N ALA A 69 -11.28 -5.94 33.62
CA ALA A 69 -12.72 -5.88 33.55
C ALA A 69 -13.33 -5.15 34.76
N THR A 70 -12.77 -5.35 35.96
CA THR A 70 -13.15 -4.64 37.19
C THR A 70 -12.84 -3.15 37.09
N VAL A 71 -11.67 -2.78 36.58
CA VAL A 71 -11.30 -1.36 36.39
C VAL A 71 -12.27 -0.64 35.44
N PHE A 72 -12.74 -1.34 34.40
CA PHE A 72 -13.69 -0.80 33.43
C PHE A 72 -15.16 -1.03 33.77
N GLN A 73 -15.48 -1.69 34.90
CA GLN A 73 -16.84 -2.06 35.29
C GLN A 73 -17.59 -2.81 34.18
N LYS A 74 -16.93 -3.82 33.61
CA LYS A 74 -17.46 -4.71 32.57
C LYS A 74 -17.28 -6.16 32.97
N ASP A 75 -18.08 -7.04 32.40
CA ASP A 75 -17.90 -8.48 32.56
C ASP A 75 -16.76 -9.00 31.70
N THR A 76 -16.08 -10.06 32.16
CA THR A 76 -15.01 -10.71 31.38
C THR A 76 -15.49 -11.24 30.04
N GLU A 77 -16.73 -11.74 30.01
CA GLU A 77 -17.42 -12.25 28.85
C GLU A 77 -17.60 -11.17 27.78
N TRP A 78 -17.81 -9.91 28.18
CA TRP A 78 -17.94 -8.80 27.23
C TRP A 78 -16.65 -8.60 26.41
N PHE A 79 -15.49 -8.80 27.01
CA PHE A 79 -14.20 -8.72 26.31
C PHE A 79 -13.95 -9.92 25.39
N LEU A 80 -14.54 -11.07 25.70
CA LEU A 80 -14.42 -12.32 24.96
C LEU A 80 -15.53 -12.51 23.92
N ASP A 81 -16.59 -11.70 23.95
CA ASP A 81 -17.67 -11.75 22.97
C ASP A 81 -17.23 -11.16 21.62
N SER A 82 -17.56 -11.88 20.55
CA SER A 82 -17.34 -11.49 19.16
C SER A 82 -18.42 -10.55 18.62
N LYS A 83 -19.53 -10.33 19.35
CA LYS A 83 -20.54 -9.35 18.95
C LYS A 83 -19.95 -7.94 19.03
N GLN A 84 -19.85 -7.31 17.86
CA GLN A 84 -19.52 -5.91 17.71
C GLN A 84 -20.75 -5.10 18.10
N ASP A 85 -20.84 -4.63 19.35
CA ASP A 85 -21.77 -3.55 19.68
C ASP A 85 -21.27 -2.29 18.96
N GLU A 86 -21.91 -1.96 17.82
CA GLU A 86 -21.50 -0.94 16.86
C GLU A 86 -21.23 0.46 17.46
N LEU A 87 -21.83 0.76 18.61
CA LEU A 87 -21.69 2.04 19.29
C LEU A 87 -20.42 2.14 20.15
N ASP A 88 -19.84 1.00 20.57
CA ASP A 88 -18.78 0.96 21.58
C ASP A 88 -17.34 0.86 21.04
N ILE A 89 -17.18 0.86 19.71
CA ILE A 89 -15.87 0.63 19.05
C ILE A 89 -15.45 1.76 18.11
N MET A 90 -16.26 2.81 17.93
CA MET A 90 -15.88 3.95 17.09
C MET A 90 -14.70 4.74 17.72
N PRO A 91 -13.53 4.81 17.09
CA PRO A 91 -12.45 5.67 17.56
C PRO A 91 -12.83 7.15 17.35
N GLN A 92 -12.67 7.98 18.39
CA GLN A 92 -12.77 9.43 18.19
C GLN A 92 -11.60 9.91 17.30
N LYS A 93 -11.99 10.56 16.20
CA LYS A 93 -11.18 10.85 15.02
C LYS A 93 -10.07 11.87 15.32
N SER A 94 -8.83 11.58 14.94
CA SER A 94 -7.78 12.60 14.80
C SER A 94 -7.75 13.09 13.34
N ARG A 95 -8.42 14.22 13.07
CA ARG A 95 -8.26 15.20 11.96
C ARG A 95 -7.93 14.77 10.50
N GLY A 96 -7.85 13.50 10.11
CA GLY A 96 -7.66 13.04 8.72
C GLY A 96 -8.94 12.46 8.11
N GLY A 97 -9.24 12.80 6.86
CA GLY A 97 -10.49 12.49 6.15
C GLY A 97 -10.83 11.00 5.96
N GLY A 98 -12.11 10.72 5.72
CA GLY A 98 -12.70 9.38 5.54
C GLY A 98 -14.08 9.26 6.21
N VAL A 99 -15.02 8.53 5.57
CA VAL A 99 -16.39 8.25 6.05
C VAL A 99 -16.35 7.61 7.45
N THR A 100 -17.41 7.80 8.26
CA THR A 100 -17.57 7.27 9.62
C THR A 100 -17.06 5.84 9.74
N GLY A 101 -15.90 5.69 10.39
CA GLY A 101 -15.06 4.49 10.27
C GLY A 101 -15.62 3.30 11.03
N MET A 102 -15.78 2.19 10.31
CA MET A 102 -15.82 0.85 10.88
C MET A 102 -14.59 0.65 11.78
N ALA A 103 -14.78 0.03 12.95
CA ALA A 103 -13.67 -0.27 13.84
C ALA A 103 -12.83 -1.43 13.28
N LEU A 104 -11.86 -1.06 12.47
CA LEU A 104 -10.96 -1.98 11.82
C LEU A 104 -9.85 -2.40 12.82
N GLU A 105 -9.91 -3.64 13.32
CA GLU A 105 -8.82 -4.28 14.10
C GLU A 105 -7.59 -4.45 13.19
N PRO A 106 -6.49 -3.71 13.41
CA PRO A 106 -5.35 -3.71 12.48
C PRO A 106 -4.72 -5.10 12.32
N SER A 107 -4.66 -5.89 13.39
CA SER A 107 -4.03 -7.21 13.35
C SER A 107 -4.86 -8.25 12.58
N PHE A 108 -6.19 -8.07 12.51
CA PHE A 108 -7.08 -8.93 11.72
C PHE A 108 -7.04 -8.51 10.25
N LEU A 109 -7.37 -7.24 10.03
CA LEU A 109 -7.63 -6.72 8.69
C LEU A 109 -6.38 -6.52 7.87
N PHE A 110 -5.22 -6.31 8.49
CA PHE A 110 -3.95 -6.27 7.79
C PHE A 110 -3.20 -7.60 7.82
N SER A 111 -3.86 -8.68 8.23
CA SER A 111 -3.29 -10.01 8.02
C SER A 111 -3.29 -10.31 6.52
N ASN A 112 -2.14 -10.78 6.01
CA ASN A 112 -1.97 -11.05 4.58
C ASN A 112 -3.01 -12.06 4.07
N GLU A 113 -3.34 -13.07 4.87
CA GLU A 113 -4.33 -14.11 4.53
C GLU A 113 -5.72 -13.52 4.35
N ILE A 114 -6.18 -12.67 5.27
CA ILE A 114 -7.52 -12.08 5.21
C ILE A 114 -7.60 -11.06 4.07
N LEU A 115 -6.57 -10.23 3.88
CA LEU A 115 -6.55 -9.27 2.77
C LEU A 115 -6.60 -9.96 1.41
N GLN A 116 -5.88 -11.07 1.24
CA GLN A 116 -5.88 -11.82 -0.02
C GLN A 116 -7.26 -12.39 -0.37
N ILE A 117 -8.09 -12.70 0.64
CA ILE A 117 -9.44 -13.24 0.45
C ILE A 117 -10.46 -12.09 0.30
N ALA A 118 -10.41 -11.12 1.21
CA ALA A 118 -11.43 -10.08 1.33
C ALA A 118 -11.33 -9.01 0.23
N ILE A 119 -10.13 -8.66 -0.26
CA ILE A 119 -9.96 -7.64 -1.30
C ILE A 119 -10.64 -8.08 -2.61
N PRO A 120 -10.36 -9.27 -3.18
CA PRO A 120 -11.03 -9.71 -4.41
C PRO A 120 -12.55 -9.78 -4.26
N GLU A 121 -13.04 -10.25 -3.11
CA GLU A 121 -14.47 -10.32 -2.82
C GLU A 121 -15.10 -8.91 -2.78
N MET A 122 -14.49 -7.96 -2.08
CA MET A 122 -14.94 -6.57 -2.03
C MET A 122 -14.90 -5.90 -3.41
N LEU A 123 -13.86 -6.14 -4.21
CA LEU A 123 -13.76 -5.62 -5.58
C LEU A 123 -14.88 -6.19 -6.46
N SER A 124 -15.17 -7.48 -6.34
CA SER A 124 -16.28 -8.11 -7.06
C SER A 124 -17.64 -7.55 -6.65
N GLN A 125 -17.86 -7.31 -5.36
CA GLN A 125 -19.13 -6.75 -4.85
C GLN A 125 -19.32 -5.29 -5.28
N THR A 126 -18.24 -4.52 -5.34
CA THR A 126 -18.27 -3.10 -5.75
C THR A 126 -18.20 -2.90 -7.27
N GLY A 127 -18.03 -3.98 -8.05
CA GLY A 127 -17.85 -3.90 -9.50
C GLY A 127 -16.53 -3.26 -9.94
N THR A 128 -15.54 -3.16 -9.04
CA THR A 128 -14.24 -2.57 -9.36
C THR A 128 -13.34 -3.61 -10.03
N THR A 129 -12.83 -3.29 -11.21
CA THR A 129 -11.90 -4.16 -11.93
C THR A 129 -10.52 -4.18 -11.29
N GLY A 130 -9.74 -5.25 -11.55
CA GLY A 130 -8.35 -5.33 -11.09
C GLY A 130 -7.47 -4.17 -11.59
N ARG A 131 -7.74 -3.64 -12.79
CA ARG A 131 -7.01 -2.50 -13.36
C ARG A 131 -7.31 -1.20 -12.61
N GLU A 132 -8.58 -0.94 -12.32
CA GLU A 132 -8.98 0.23 -11.53
C GLU A 132 -8.41 0.16 -10.12
N PHE A 133 -8.43 -1.02 -9.50
CA PHE A 133 -7.82 -1.24 -8.20
C PHE A 133 -6.30 -1.01 -8.23
N ALA A 134 -5.60 -1.51 -9.24
CA ALA A 134 -4.17 -1.25 -9.42
C ALA A 134 -3.86 0.25 -9.53
N HIS A 135 -4.68 1.02 -10.27
CA HIS A 135 -4.54 2.46 -10.34
C HIS A 135 -4.75 3.14 -8.97
N LEU A 136 -5.72 2.68 -8.17
CA LEU A 136 -5.94 3.18 -6.81
C LEU A 136 -4.73 2.91 -5.91
N LEU A 137 -4.14 1.71 -5.99
CA LEU A 137 -2.93 1.38 -5.23
C LEU A 137 -1.73 2.25 -5.62
N ILE A 138 -1.52 2.48 -6.92
CA ILE A 138 -0.47 3.35 -7.43
C ILE A 138 -0.67 4.78 -6.90
N ARG A 139 -1.90 5.31 -6.99
CA ARG A 139 -2.24 6.64 -6.49
C ARG A 139 -2.01 6.76 -4.98
N ALA A 140 -2.50 5.80 -4.20
CA ALA A 140 -2.31 5.80 -2.75
C ALA A 140 -0.81 5.75 -2.37
N HIS A 141 -0.01 4.98 -3.11
CA HIS A 141 1.44 4.93 -2.92
C HIS A 141 2.10 6.28 -3.22
N GLN A 142 1.72 6.91 -4.33
CA GLN A 142 2.21 8.23 -4.74
C GLN A 142 1.85 9.32 -3.72
N GLU A 143 0.58 9.38 -3.29
CA GLU A 143 0.10 10.34 -2.29
C GLU A 143 0.80 10.17 -0.94
N ARG A 144 1.01 8.92 -0.50
CA ARG A 144 1.77 8.61 0.73
C ARG A 144 3.19 9.17 0.68
N ASN A 145 3.81 9.14 -0.49
CA ASN A 145 5.14 9.69 -0.70
C ASN A 145 5.12 11.19 -1.08
N LEU A 146 3.96 11.87 -1.04
CA LEU A 146 3.78 13.25 -1.49
C LEU A 146 4.28 13.51 -2.91
N ASN A 147 4.17 12.51 -3.79
CA ASN A 147 4.74 12.49 -5.14
C ASN A 147 6.27 12.75 -5.19
N HIS A 148 6.97 12.58 -4.08
CA HIS A 148 8.41 12.80 -3.98
C HIS A 148 9.16 11.47 -3.93
N PHE A 149 10.09 11.27 -4.87
CA PHE A 149 10.80 10.00 -5.06
C PHE A 149 12.31 10.27 -5.16
N PRO A 150 13.02 10.41 -4.02
CA PRO A 150 14.39 10.92 -3.99
C PRO A 150 15.37 10.11 -4.85
N ASP A 151 15.20 8.79 -4.93
CA ASP A 151 16.08 7.93 -5.71
C ASP A 151 15.83 8.08 -7.22
N LEU A 152 14.57 8.25 -7.63
CA LEU A 152 14.22 8.53 -9.03
C LEU A 152 14.69 9.93 -9.43
N GLU A 153 14.53 10.91 -8.55
CA GLU A 153 15.00 12.28 -8.75
C GLU A 153 16.52 12.33 -8.87
N ARG A 154 17.25 11.65 -7.97
CA ARG A 154 18.71 11.54 -8.03
C ARG A 154 19.18 10.89 -9.33
N ALA A 155 18.56 9.78 -9.74
CA ALA A 155 18.89 9.12 -11.00
C ALA A 155 18.64 10.04 -12.21
N ALA A 156 17.53 10.78 -12.21
CA ALA A 156 17.23 11.76 -13.25
C ALA A 156 18.25 12.91 -13.27
N GLU A 157 18.66 13.41 -12.10
CA GLU A 157 19.69 14.45 -11.97
C GLU A 157 21.06 13.98 -12.46
N GLU A 158 21.46 12.75 -12.16
CA GLU A 158 22.73 12.17 -12.57
C GLU A 158 22.81 12.01 -14.10
N ILE A 159 21.76 11.48 -14.72
CA ILE A 159 21.70 11.29 -16.17
C ILE A 159 21.54 12.62 -16.91
N GLY A 160 20.63 13.49 -16.44
CA GLY A 160 20.40 14.82 -17.01
C GLY A 160 21.52 15.81 -16.70
N LYS A 161 22.41 15.49 -15.75
CA LYS A 161 23.43 16.40 -15.19
C LYS A 161 22.82 17.70 -14.66
N LYS A 162 21.65 17.60 -14.00
CA LYS A 162 20.88 18.73 -13.45
C LYS A 162 20.51 19.82 -14.47
N ARG A 163 20.51 19.49 -15.77
CA ARG A 163 20.11 20.43 -16.84
C ARG A 163 18.62 20.30 -17.10
N LEU A 164 17.88 21.39 -16.90
CA LEU A 164 16.45 21.48 -17.19
C LEU A 164 16.16 22.84 -17.85
N PRO A 165 15.45 22.89 -19.00
CA PRO A 165 14.89 21.77 -19.78
C PRO A 165 15.88 21.14 -20.76
N LEU A 166 15.74 19.84 -21.05
CA LEU A 166 16.49 19.15 -22.11
C LEU A 166 15.78 19.26 -23.48
N SER A 167 16.56 19.43 -24.54
CA SER A 167 16.09 19.33 -25.92
C SER A 167 15.93 17.87 -26.35
N HIS A 168 15.22 17.62 -27.46
CA HIS A 168 15.10 16.26 -27.99
C HIS A 168 16.45 15.75 -28.53
N ASP A 169 17.29 16.64 -29.08
CA ASP A 169 18.65 16.31 -29.51
C ASP A 169 19.54 15.88 -28.32
N GLU A 170 19.41 16.56 -27.18
CA GLU A 170 20.12 16.17 -25.96
C GLU A 170 19.66 14.82 -25.43
N LEU A 171 18.36 14.52 -25.49
CA LEU A 171 17.82 13.20 -25.12
C LEU A 171 18.34 12.10 -26.07
N PHE A 172 18.43 12.37 -27.38
CA PHE A 172 19.05 11.45 -28.34
C PHE A 172 20.54 11.23 -28.05
N LEU A 173 21.26 12.28 -27.63
CA LEU A 173 22.66 12.16 -27.24
C LEU A 173 22.82 11.25 -26.01
N ILE A 174 21.95 11.40 -25.00
CA ILE A 174 21.95 10.54 -23.81
C ILE A 174 21.70 9.08 -24.21
N ILE A 175 20.66 8.81 -25.01
CA ILE A 175 20.32 7.48 -25.54
C ILE A 175 21.53 6.85 -26.26
N LYS A 176 22.21 7.64 -27.10
CA LYS A 176 23.42 7.19 -27.81
C LYS A 176 24.57 6.89 -26.84
N GLN A 177 24.80 7.72 -25.82
CA GLN A 177 25.81 7.49 -24.79
C GLN A 177 25.53 6.22 -23.96
N MET A 178 24.26 5.87 -23.78
CA MET A 178 23.83 4.62 -23.14
C MET A 178 23.92 3.39 -24.08
N GLY A 179 24.35 3.59 -25.33
CA GLY A 179 24.47 2.54 -26.35
C GLY A 179 23.13 2.06 -26.92
N ILE A 180 22.04 2.80 -26.72
CA ILE A 180 20.71 2.46 -27.21
C ILE A 180 20.61 2.84 -28.70
N LYS A 181 20.14 1.91 -29.53
CA LYS A 181 19.88 2.12 -30.95
C LYS A 181 18.46 2.64 -31.15
N VAL A 182 18.28 3.58 -32.05
CA VAL A 182 16.96 4.13 -32.40
C VAL A 182 16.58 3.67 -33.81
N LYS A 183 15.39 3.10 -33.95
CA LYS A 183 14.76 2.77 -35.24
C LYS A 183 13.42 3.47 -35.36
N TRP A 184 13.04 3.80 -36.58
CA TRP A 184 11.76 4.45 -36.87
C TRP A 184 10.83 3.49 -37.61
N PHE A 185 9.54 3.52 -37.29
CA PHE A 185 8.52 2.73 -37.99
C PHE A 185 7.30 3.60 -38.36
N ASP A 186 6.54 3.16 -39.36
CA ASP A 186 5.28 3.80 -39.79
C ASP A 186 4.07 3.04 -39.25
N HIS A 187 4.07 1.71 -39.41
CA HIS A 187 3.03 0.81 -38.94
C HIS A 187 3.63 -0.31 -38.10
N LEU A 188 2.94 -0.73 -37.04
CA LEU A 188 3.40 -1.86 -36.23
C LEU A 188 3.20 -3.16 -37.03
N PRO A 189 4.20 -4.06 -37.03
CA PRO A 189 4.02 -5.40 -37.56
C PRO A 189 2.90 -6.14 -36.80
N ALA A 190 2.06 -6.89 -37.51
CA ALA A 190 0.92 -7.60 -36.93
C ALA A 190 1.32 -8.60 -35.81
N ASP A 191 2.52 -9.18 -35.91
CA ASP A 191 3.07 -10.09 -34.92
C ASP A 191 3.44 -9.37 -33.62
N VAL A 192 3.84 -8.10 -33.73
CA VAL A 192 4.17 -7.26 -32.59
C VAL A 192 2.88 -6.86 -31.86
N LEU A 193 1.84 -6.44 -32.59
CA LEU A 193 0.51 -6.16 -32.04
C LEU A 193 -0.08 -7.34 -31.24
N LYS A 194 -0.04 -8.56 -31.81
CA LYS A 194 -0.55 -9.77 -31.13
C LYS A 194 0.21 -10.10 -29.85
N ASN A 195 1.53 -10.01 -29.89
CA ASN A 195 2.39 -10.30 -28.73
C ASN A 195 2.34 -9.20 -27.65
N MET A 196 1.82 -8.02 -27.99
CA MET A 196 1.76 -6.86 -27.10
C MET A 196 0.45 -6.73 -26.32
N GLY A 197 -0.58 -7.52 -26.65
CA GLY A 197 -1.89 -7.45 -25.98
C GLY A 197 -2.59 -6.10 -26.09
N ALA A 198 -2.10 -5.23 -26.98
CA ALA A 198 -2.70 -3.93 -27.29
C ALA A 198 -3.94 -4.14 -28.17
N GLY A 199 -4.99 -3.35 -27.92
CA GLY A 199 -6.17 -3.36 -28.78
C GLY A 199 -5.78 -2.89 -30.20
N SER A 200 -6.50 -3.36 -31.21
CA SER A 200 -6.25 -2.95 -32.61
C SER A 200 -6.37 -1.45 -32.86
N ASP A 201 -7.00 -0.71 -31.93
CA ASP A 201 -7.23 0.74 -31.98
C ASP A 201 -6.14 1.57 -31.26
N ASP A 202 -5.22 0.93 -30.52
CA ASP A 202 -4.21 1.65 -29.75
C ASP A 202 -3.03 2.08 -30.64
N LEU A 203 -2.84 3.39 -30.81
CA LEU A 203 -1.70 3.92 -31.54
C LEU A 203 -0.44 3.83 -30.68
N VAL A 204 0.37 2.79 -30.88
CA VAL A 204 1.66 2.66 -30.18
C VAL A 204 2.62 3.75 -30.68
N SER A 205 3.03 4.63 -29.76
CA SER A 205 3.93 5.74 -30.02
C SER A 205 5.39 5.28 -30.07
N SER A 206 5.77 4.38 -29.16
CA SER A 206 7.09 3.75 -29.16
C SER A 206 7.14 2.47 -28.34
N TYR A 207 8.16 1.65 -28.57
CA TYR A 207 8.42 0.46 -27.76
C TYR A 207 9.92 0.14 -27.68
N PHE A 208 10.31 -0.61 -26.64
CA PHE A 208 11.68 -1.09 -26.41
C PHE A 208 11.78 -2.59 -26.71
N GLU A 209 12.78 -2.99 -27.49
CA GLU A 209 13.12 -4.40 -27.72
C GLU A 209 14.40 -4.81 -26.98
N PRO A 210 14.46 -6.08 -26.54
CA PRO A 210 15.71 -6.69 -26.07
C PRO A 210 16.83 -6.49 -27.10
N GLY A 211 18.05 -6.21 -26.64
CA GLY A 211 19.17 -5.82 -27.52
C GLY A 211 19.35 -4.30 -27.65
N ASN A 212 18.83 -3.54 -26.69
CA ASN A 212 19.07 -2.10 -26.54
C ASN A 212 18.59 -1.28 -27.74
N THR A 213 17.42 -1.63 -28.29
CA THR A 213 16.85 -0.94 -29.46
C THR A 213 15.48 -0.38 -29.12
N ILE A 214 15.30 0.93 -29.31
CA ILE A 214 14.00 1.59 -29.23
C ILE A 214 13.44 1.81 -30.64
N TYR A 215 12.14 1.61 -30.77
CA TYR A 215 11.39 1.85 -31.98
C TYR A 215 10.44 3.02 -31.74
N LEU A 216 10.55 4.05 -32.56
CA LEU A 216 9.76 5.27 -32.48
C LEU A 216 8.85 5.37 -33.71
N ASN A 217 7.57 5.67 -33.49
CA ASN A 217 6.66 5.91 -34.59
C ASN A 217 7.04 7.24 -35.28
N LYS A 218 7.09 7.27 -36.62
CA LYS A 218 7.41 8.49 -37.38
C LYS A 218 6.44 9.64 -37.10
N ILE A 219 5.22 9.36 -36.65
CA ILE A 219 4.25 10.37 -36.19
C ILE A 219 4.85 11.27 -35.09
N LEU A 220 5.77 10.74 -34.26
CA LEU A 220 6.43 11.50 -33.19
C LEU A 220 7.32 12.63 -33.70
N LYS A 221 7.79 12.58 -34.96
CA LYS A 221 8.61 13.66 -35.54
C LYS A 221 7.86 15.00 -35.56
N ASN A 222 6.55 14.95 -35.73
CA ASN A 222 5.68 16.13 -35.76
C ASN A 222 5.12 16.48 -34.35
N ARG A 223 5.46 15.68 -33.32
CA ARG A 223 4.95 15.84 -31.94
C ARG A 223 6.12 15.91 -30.95
N THR A 224 6.86 17.02 -30.97
CA THR A 224 8.12 17.17 -30.22
C THR A 224 7.98 16.94 -28.72
N THR A 225 6.90 17.42 -28.09
CA THR A 225 6.65 17.20 -26.64
C THR A 225 6.49 15.73 -26.31
N ARG A 226 5.72 15.00 -27.13
CA ARG A 226 5.53 13.56 -26.97
C ARG A 226 6.81 12.78 -27.25
N LEU A 227 7.57 13.17 -28.28
CA LEU A 227 8.88 12.58 -28.55
C LEU A 227 9.81 12.72 -27.35
N LYS A 228 9.89 13.90 -26.72
CA LYS A 228 10.68 14.11 -25.50
C LYS A 228 10.23 13.19 -24.38
N TYR A 229 8.92 13.06 -24.17
CA TYR A 229 8.36 12.17 -23.15
C TYR A 229 8.75 10.71 -23.40
N ASP A 230 8.51 10.19 -24.61
CA ASP A 230 8.84 8.81 -24.97
C ASP A 230 10.34 8.52 -24.79
N LEU A 231 11.22 9.43 -25.25
CA LEU A 231 12.67 9.28 -25.06
C LEU A 231 13.06 9.26 -23.58
N ALA A 232 12.47 10.15 -22.76
CA ALA A 232 12.72 10.18 -21.31
C ALA A 232 12.25 8.90 -20.61
N VAL A 233 11.09 8.35 -20.99
CA VAL A 233 10.59 7.08 -20.47
C VAL A 233 11.54 5.93 -20.82
N HIS A 234 12.04 5.87 -22.06
CA HIS A 234 13.01 4.84 -22.46
C HIS A 234 14.35 4.97 -21.73
N ILE A 235 14.83 6.19 -21.50
CA ILE A 235 16.03 6.43 -20.67
C ILE A 235 15.77 5.91 -19.25
N ALA A 236 14.65 6.29 -18.63
CA ALA A 236 14.30 5.84 -17.28
C ALA A 236 14.20 4.32 -17.20
N HIS A 237 13.54 3.67 -18.17
CA HIS A 237 13.43 2.22 -18.24
C HIS A 237 14.81 1.55 -18.27
N ASN A 238 15.74 2.05 -19.10
CA ASN A 238 17.08 1.49 -19.21
C ASN A 238 17.91 1.68 -17.92
N VAL A 239 17.76 2.81 -17.23
CA VAL A 239 18.46 3.09 -15.96
C VAL A 239 17.94 2.20 -14.83
N LEU A 240 16.61 2.07 -14.71
CA LEU A 240 15.98 1.39 -13.58
C LEU A 240 16.00 -0.14 -13.71
N HIS A 241 16.03 -0.67 -14.93
CA HIS A 241 15.95 -2.12 -15.19
C HIS A 241 17.24 -2.72 -15.78
N ASN A 242 18.34 -1.97 -15.77
CA ASN A 242 19.71 -2.46 -16.02
C ASN A 242 19.84 -3.40 -17.26
N LYS A 243 19.39 -2.92 -18.43
CA LYS A 243 19.40 -3.63 -19.73
C LYS A 243 18.62 -4.96 -19.81
N ASP A 244 17.93 -5.38 -18.76
CA ASP A 244 17.19 -6.65 -18.76
C ASP A 244 15.86 -6.56 -19.54
N VAL A 245 15.85 -7.31 -20.66
CA VAL A 245 14.86 -8.10 -21.43
C VAL A 245 13.35 -7.74 -21.45
N PHE A 246 12.84 -6.79 -20.70
CA PHE A 246 11.40 -6.50 -20.72
C PHE A 246 11.03 -5.56 -21.86
N LYS A 247 10.06 -5.98 -22.68
CA LYS A 247 9.44 -5.12 -23.68
C LYS A 247 8.64 -4.05 -22.94
N SER A 248 9.00 -2.78 -23.15
CA SER A 248 8.19 -1.64 -22.70
C SER A 248 7.45 -1.05 -23.90
N ILE A 249 6.19 -0.67 -23.69
CA ILE A 249 5.32 -0.16 -24.75
C ILE A 249 4.73 1.14 -24.25
N ILE A 250 4.74 2.15 -25.10
CA ILE A 250 4.11 3.42 -24.85
C ILE A 250 3.03 3.61 -25.91
N VAL A 251 1.77 3.68 -25.46
CA VAL A 251 0.60 4.01 -26.28
C VAL A 251 0.33 5.50 -26.16
N GLY A 252 0.00 6.17 -27.26
CA GLY A 252 -0.14 7.63 -27.31
C GLY A 252 -1.23 8.13 -28.23
#